data_AF-A0A1A2L0K1-F1
#
_entry.id   AF-A0A1A2L0K1-F1
#
_cell.length_a   1.000
_cell.length_b   1.000
_cell.length_c   1.000
_cell.angle_alpha   90.00
_cell.angle_beta   90.00
_cell.angle_gamma   90.00
#
_symmetry.space_group_name_H-M   'P 1'
#
loop_
_entity.id
_entity.type
_entity.pdbx_description
1 polymer ?
#
loop_
_entity_poly.entity_id
_entity_poly.type
_entity_poly.pdbx_seq_one_letter_code
_entity_poly.pdbx_strand_id
1 'polypeptide(L)'
;MTVRLILTALVLAVLALSGCSNEVTFEQNPLDERQTRTELQGMGITLPENYTQLSMTKAPPPGSGGASYDGVFKSPSPAAPIEVDSSPVKMTLTTCQELRWYDLPDGLDCGMAKDLHRAAVLLKSADGLNVVSAQLPSGESRIYLSVSGH
;
A
#
# COMPACT_ATOMS: atom_id res chain seq x y z
N MET A 1 -22.58 68.90 16.48
CA MET A 1 -21.30 69.08 15.79
C MET A 1 -20.16 68.97 16.79
N THR A 2 -19.46 67.84 16.84
CA THR A 2 -18.01 67.78 17.08
C THR A 2 -17.52 66.38 16.75
N VAL A 3 -16.87 66.28 15.59
CA VAL A 3 -16.13 65.11 15.12
C VAL A 3 -14.66 65.35 15.51
N ARG A 4 -14.07 64.45 16.31
CA ARG A 4 -12.62 64.25 16.41
C ARG A 4 -12.39 62.75 16.62
N LEU A 5 -12.04 62.04 15.56
CA LEU A 5 -10.66 61.61 15.28
C LEU A 5 -10.04 60.80 16.43
N ILE A 6 -10.19 59.48 16.38
CA ILE A 6 -9.12 58.55 16.77
C ILE A 6 -9.07 57.46 15.69
N LEU A 7 -8.14 57.69 14.77
CA LEU A 7 -7.65 56.72 13.80
C LEU A 7 -6.69 55.76 14.52
N THR A 8 -6.52 54.56 13.95
CA THR A 8 -5.41 53.60 14.17
C THR A 8 -5.36 52.79 15.48
N ALA A 9 -5.91 51.58 15.41
CA ALA A 9 -5.32 50.31 15.90
C ALA A 9 -6.23 49.16 15.43
N LEU A 10 -6.31 48.90 14.12
CA LEU A 10 -5.50 47.88 13.45
C LEU A 10 -5.34 46.59 14.28
N VAL A 11 -6.27 45.67 14.05
CA VAL A 11 -6.05 44.22 14.00
C VAL A 11 -5.48 43.61 15.28
N LEU A 12 -6.36 43.27 16.23
CA LEU A 12 -6.05 42.26 17.24
C LEU A 12 -7.02 41.08 17.14
N ALA A 13 -6.43 39.95 16.74
CA ALA A 13 -6.79 38.60 17.17
C ALA A 13 -8.17 38.07 16.77
N VAL A 14 -8.34 37.78 15.48
CA VAL A 14 -9.04 36.54 15.11
C VAL A 14 -8.07 35.40 15.43
N LEU A 15 -8.08 34.94 16.69
CA LEU A 15 -7.53 33.64 17.05
C LEU A 15 -8.44 32.61 16.40
N ALA A 16 -8.08 32.25 15.17
CA ALA A 16 -8.50 31.04 14.53
C ALA A 16 -8.32 29.91 15.55
N LEU A 17 -9.44 29.32 15.98
CA LEU A 17 -9.45 27.95 16.46
C LEU A 17 -9.13 27.06 15.25
N SER A 18 -7.88 27.10 14.79
CA SER A 18 -7.30 26.01 14.04
C SER A 18 -7.20 24.87 15.02
N GLY A 19 -8.25 24.03 15.06
CA GLY A 19 -8.20 22.77 15.75
C GLY A 19 -6.93 22.04 15.32
N CYS A 20 -6.11 21.68 16.29
CA CYS A 20 -5.08 20.67 16.10
C CYS A 20 -5.81 19.37 15.75
N SER A 21 -6.11 19.19 14.47
CA SER A 21 -6.42 17.87 13.94
C SER A 21 -5.11 17.11 14.06
N ASN A 22 -4.97 16.34 15.14
CA ASN A 22 -3.88 15.41 15.26
C ASN A 22 -4.03 14.42 14.10
N GLU A 23 -3.35 14.67 12.98
CA GLU A 23 -3.08 13.61 12.02
C GLU A 23 -2.38 12.50 12.81
N VAL A 24 -3.12 11.42 13.07
CA VAL A 24 -2.55 10.20 13.60
C VAL A 24 -1.76 9.60 12.45
N THR A 25 -0.51 10.03 12.28
CA THR A 25 0.42 9.39 11.37
C THR A 25 0.79 8.05 12.00
N PHE A 26 0.12 6.98 11.58
CA PHE A 26 0.49 5.64 12.01
C PHE A 26 1.90 5.34 11.49
N GLU A 27 2.85 5.15 12.41
CA GLU A 27 4.25 4.91 12.08
C GLU A 27 4.37 3.57 11.32
N GLN A 28 4.73 3.64 10.05
CA GLN A 28 4.97 2.45 9.22
C GLN A 28 6.37 1.92 9.48
N ASN A 29 6.47 0.67 9.93
CA ASN A 29 7.73 0.03 10.26
C ASN A 29 8.27 -0.75 9.05
N PRO A 30 9.44 -0.39 8.48
CA PRO A 30 10.05 -1.21 7.45
C PRO A 30 10.49 -2.56 8.03
N LEU A 31 10.23 -3.63 7.30
CA LEU A 31 10.65 -4.99 7.65
C LEU A 31 11.81 -5.44 6.77
N ASP A 32 12.77 -6.15 7.35
CA ASP A 32 13.79 -6.86 6.58
C ASP A 32 13.23 -8.15 5.95
N GLU A 33 14.02 -8.82 5.11
CA GLU A 33 13.56 -10.02 4.39
C GLU A 33 13.21 -11.19 5.31
N ARG A 34 13.98 -11.40 6.39
CA ARG A 34 13.72 -12.50 7.33
C ARG A 34 12.45 -12.22 8.12
N GLN A 35 12.28 -10.99 8.60
CA GLN A 35 11.08 -10.55 9.31
C GLN A 35 9.85 -10.68 8.41
N THR A 36 9.95 -10.21 7.17
CA THR A 36 8.87 -10.30 6.19
C THR A 36 8.44 -11.75 5.96
N ARG A 37 9.38 -12.66 5.71
CA ARG A 37 9.05 -14.08 5.53
C ARG A 37 8.41 -14.69 6.79
N THR A 38 8.90 -14.33 7.97
CA THR A 38 8.37 -14.84 9.25
C THR A 38 6.94 -14.36 9.49
N GLU A 39 6.68 -13.06 9.30
CA GLU A 39 5.35 -12.45 9.50
C GLU A 39 4.35 -13.00 8.48
N LEU A 40 4.70 -13.05 7.20
CA LEU A 40 3.84 -13.61 6.15
C LEU A 40 3.54 -15.09 6.41
N GLN A 41 4.54 -15.90 6.78
CA GLN A 41 4.34 -17.31 7.11
C GLN A 41 3.43 -17.49 8.33
N GLY A 42 3.53 -16.61 9.33
CA GLY A 42 2.61 -16.58 10.48
C GLY A 42 1.16 -16.31 10.11
N MET A 43 0.91 -15.66 8.97
CA MET A 43 -0.41 -15.42 8.38
C MET A 43 -0.81 -16.50 7.35
N GLY A 44 -0.06 -17.61 7.25
CA GLY A 44 -0.30 -18.65 6.25
C GLY A 44 0.11 -18.28 4.82
N ILE A 45 0.73 -17.11 4.62
CA ILE A 45 1.17 -16.62 3.31
C ILE A 45 2.60 -17.09 3.04
N THR A 46 2.79 -17.82 1.95
CA THR A 46 4.10 -18.31 1.52
C THR A 46 4.52 -17.65 0.20
N LEU A 47 5.65 -16.95 0.24
CA LEU A 47 6.29 -16.38 -0.94
C LEU A 47 7.23 -17.40 -1.60
N PRO A 48 7.24 -17.49 -2.94
CA PRO A 48 8.22 -18.30 -3.67
C PRO A 48 9.68 -17.92 -3.32
N GLU A 49 10.57 -18.90 -3.33
CA GLU A 49 12.00 -18.68 -3.01
C GLU A 49 12.71 -17.77 -4.02
N ASN A 50 12.24 -17.76 -5.26
CA ASN A 50 12.81 -16.93 -6.34
C ASN A 50 12.35 -15.46 -6.26
N TYR A 51 11.60 -15.07 -5.23
CA TYR A 51 11.22 -13.69 -5.00
C TYR A 51 12.30 -12.99 -4.19
N THR A 52 12.71 -11.82 -4.66
CA THR A 52 13.58 -10.92 -3.90
C THR A 52 12.76 -9.75 -3.38
N GLN A 53 12.83 -9.50 -2.08
CA GLN A 53 12.19 -8.35 -1.47
C GLN A 53 12.87 -7.05 -1.89
N LEU A 54 12.05 -6.05 -2.20
CA LEU A 54 12.50 -4.67 -2.44
C LEU A 54 12.11 -3.77 -1.27
N SER A 55 10.89 -3.93 -0.77
CA SER A 55 10.41 -3.24 0.42
C SER A 55 9.29 -4.05 1.08
N MET A 56 9.14 -3.87 2.38
CA MET A 56 7.97 -4.31 3.12
C MET A 56 7.78 -3.33 4.27
N THR A 57 6.56 -2.87 4.47
CA THR A 57 6.19 -2.04 5.61
C THR A 57 5.06 -2.70 6.40
N LYS A 58 5.12 -2.56 7.72
CA LYS A 58 4.08 -2.98 8.66
C LYS A 58 3.45 -1.74 9.24
N ALA A 59 2.17 -1.54 8.99
CA ALA A 59 1.36 -0.52 9.65
C ALA A 59 0.65 -1.14 10.86
N PRO A 60 0.72 -0.52 12.05
CA PRO A 60 -0.06 -0.96 13.19
C PRO A 60 -1.56 -0.85 12.89
N PRO A 61 -2.40 -1.67 13.54
CA PRO A 61 -3.84 -1.62 13.30
C PRO A 61 -4.42 -0.25 13.67
N PRO A 62 -5.37 0.29 12.89
CA PRO A 62 -6.07 1.54 13.25
C PRO A 62 -7.04 1.38 14.44
N GLY A 63 -7.07 0.20 15.10
CA GLY A 63 -8.00 -0.15 16.18
C GLY A 63 -7.72 -1.55 16.75
N SER A 64 -8.76 -2.30 17.12
CA SER A 64 -8.64 -3.66 17.65
C SER A 64 -8.37 -4.75 16.60
N GLY A 65 -8.00 -4.35 15.38
CA GLY A 65 -7.74 -5.25 14.26
C GLY A 65 -6.31 -5.77 14.22
N GLY A 66 -6.02 -6.56 13.20
CA GLY A 66 -4.69 -7.00 12.82
C GLY A 66 -3.85 -5.89 12.16
N ALA A 67 -2.52 -6.04 12.20
CA ALA A 67 -1.62 -5.16 11.47
C ALA A 67 -1.86 -5.26 9.96
N SER A 68 -1.50 -4.21 9.23
CA SER A 68 -1.49 -4.21 7.77
C SER A 68 -0.06 -4.28 7.26
N TYR A 69 0.13 -4.91 6.10
CA TYR A 69 1.44 -5.10 5.49
C TYR A 69 1.38 -4.71 4.02
N ASP A 70 2.33 -3.89 3.57
CA ASP A 70 2.48 -3.53 2.16
C ASP A 70 3.90 -3.85 1.68
N GLY A 71 3.99 -4.77 0.73
CA GLY A 71 5.24 -5.35 0.24
C GLY A 71 5.43 -5.19 -1.25
N VAL A 72 6.67 -5.02 -1.66
CA VAL A 72 7.10 -4.98 -3.07
C VAL A 72 8.24 -5.97 -3.27
N PHE A 73 8.11 -6.83 -4.29
CA PHE A 73 9.06 -7.88 -4.63
C PHE A 73 9.39 -7.86 -6.11
N LYS A 74 10.55 -8.40 -6.47
CA LYS A 74 10.89 -8.77 -7.85
C LYS A 74 10.98 -10.28 -8.01
N SER A 75 10.66 -10.77 -9.20
CA SER A 75 10.84 -12.17 -9.56
C SER A 75 11.18 -12.31 -11.06
N PRO A 76 11.66 -13.49 -11.49
CA PRO A 76 11.59 -13.88 -12.89
C PRO A 76 10.13 -13.86 -13.40
N SER A 77 9.96 -13.66 -14.71
CA SER A 77 8.65 -13.72 -15.38
C SER A 77 8.46 -15.08 -16.10
N PRO A 78 7.27 -15.71 -16.03
CA PRO A 78 6.12 -15.29 -15.22
C PRO A 78 6.39 -15.51 -13.73
N ALA A 79 5.82 -14.65 -12.89
CA ALA A 79 5.92 -14.79 -11.44
C ALA A 79 5.27 -16.10 -10.97
N ALA A 80 5.96 -16.83 -10.10
CA ALA A 80 5.42 -18.04 -9.47
C ALA A 80 4.24 -17.68 -8.56
N PRO A 81 3.22 -18.55 -8.38
CA PRO A 81 2.09 -18.23 -7.52
C PRO A 81 2.52 -18.07 -6.06
N ILE A 82 2.00 -17.03 -5.40
CA ILE A 82 2.01 -16.94 -3.94
C ILE A 82 0.98 -17.93 -3.40
N GLU A 83 1.24 -18.53 -2.25
CA GLU A 83 0.32 -19.47 -1.61
C GLU A 83 -0.26 -18.87 -0.32
N VAL A 84 -1.53 -19.20 -0.03
CA VAL A 84 -2.19 -18.98 1.26
C VAL A 84 -2.65 -20.35 1.75
N ASP A 85 -2.24 -20.73 2.96
CA ASP A 85 -2.55 -22.04 3.55
C ASP A 85 -2.24 -23.20 2.59
N SER A 86 -1.05 -23.15 1.98
CA SER A 86 -0.56 -24.13 0.99
C SER A 86 -1.41 -24.26 -0.28
N SER A 87 -2.27 -23.27 -0.57
CA SER A 87 -3.05 -23.20 -1.79
C SER A 87 -2.62 -22.01 -2.64
N PRO A 88 -2.31 -22.21 -3.94
CA PRO A 88 -1.89 -21.11 -4.80
C PRO A 88 -3.03 -20.11 -4.99
N VAL A 89 -2.67 -18.85 -4.85
CA VAL A 89 -3.57 -17.72 -5.00
C VAL A 89 -3.95 -17.55 -6.47
N LYS A 90 -5.26 -17.58 -6.76
CA LYS A 90 -5.80 -17.57 -8.13
C LYS A 90 -5.68 -16.18 -8.77
N MET A 91 -4.72 -15.98 -9.66
CA MET A 91 -4.57 -14.72 -10.37
C MET A 91 -5.43 -14.64 -11.63
N THR A 92 -6.02 -13.48 -11.91
CA THR A 92 -6.73 -13.19 -13.15
C THR A 92 -5.88 -12.26 -14.01
N LEU A 93 -5.66 -12.62 -15.27
CA LEU A 93 -4.97 -11.73 -16.19
C LEU A 93 -5.88 -10.54 -16.52
N THR A 94 -5.37 -9.32 -16.40
CA THR A 94 -6.13 -8.09 -16.70
C THR A 94 -5.19 -7.02 -17.20
N THR A 95 -5.70 -6.08 -17.98
CA THR A 95 -4.92 -4.91 -18.40
C THR A 95 -4.98 -3.82 -17.33
N CYS A 96 -3.99 -2.94 -17.28
CA CYS A 96 -4.03 -1.75 -16.41
C CYS A 96 -5.25 -0.84 -16.70
N GLN A 97 -5.81 -0.88 -17.91
CA GLN A 97 -7.00 -0.11 -18.28
C GLN A 97 -8.28 -0.66 -17.65
N GLU A 98 -8.29 -1.94 -17.31
CA GLU A 98 -9.43 -2.62 -16.67
C GLU A 98 -9.37 -2.56 -15.14
N LEU A 99 -8.22 -2.17 -14.57
CA LEU A 99 -8.05 -2.00 -13.14
C LEU A 99 -8.64 -0.68 -12.67
N ARG A 100 -9.48 -0.74 -11.64
CA ARG A 100 -9.94 0.47 -10.96
C ARG A 100 -8.88 0.86 -9.94
N TRP A 101 -8.75 2.15 -9.67
CA TRP A 101 -7.71 2.66 -8.77
C TRP A 101 -7.75 2.04 -7.36
N TYR A 102 -8.92 1.65 -6.88
CA TYR A 102 -9.11 1.00 -5.57
C TYR A 102 -8.88 -0.52 -5.58
N ASP A 103 -8.70 -1.10 -6.76
CA ASP A 103 -8.33 -2.50 -6.92
C ASP A 103 -6.80 -2.69 -6.80
N LEU A 104 -6.07 -1.58 -6.68
CA LEU A 104 -4.62 -1.51 -6.54
C LEU A 104 -4.28 -1.26 -5.06
N PRO A 105 -3.14 -1.79 -4.56
CA PRO A 105 -2.62 -1.40 -3.26
C PRO A 105 -2.46 0.11 -3.15
N ASP A 106 -2.63 0.65 -1.94
CA ASP A 106 -2.45 2.08 -1.68
C ASP A 106 -1.07 2.54 -2.17
N GLY A 107 -1.06 3.58 -3.01
CA GLY A 107 0.16 4.12 -3.64
C GLY A 107 0.54 3.50 -4.99
N LEU A 108 -0.18 2.49 -5.47
CA LEU A 108 -0.01 1.95 -6.83
C LEU A 108 -1.04 2.58 -7.77
N ASP A 109 -0.65 3.62 -8.51
CA ASP A 109 -1.45 4.15 -9.62
C ASP A 109 -1.01 3.50 -10.95
N CYS A 110 -1.97 3.12 -11.81
CA CYS A 110 -1.70 2.73 -13.19
C CYS A 110 -0.99 3.84 -13.99
N GLY A 111 -1.05 5.11 -13.55
CA GLY A 111 -0.23 6.21 -14.08
C GLY A 111 1.27 6.13 -13.71
N MET A 112 1.62 5.50 -12.58
CA MET A 112 3.02 5.20 -12.19
C MET A 112 3.54 3.91 -12.84
N ALA A 113 2.64 3.12 -13.43
CA ALA A 113 2.91 1.89 -14.16
C ALA A 113 3.38 2.10 -15.61
N LYS A 114 4.08 3.20 -15.92
CA LYS A 114 4.66 3.41 -17.28
C LYS A 114 5.63 2.28 -17.69
N ASP A 115 6.15 1.56 -16.70
CA ASP A 115 7.04 0.42 -16.89
C ASP A 115 6.28 -0.92 -16.99
N LEU A 116 4.95 -0.97 -16.83
CA LEU A 116 4.20 -2.24 -16.86
C LEU A 116 3.62 -2.52 -18.25
N HIS A 117 4.08 -3.59 -18.91
CA HIS A 117 3.58 -3.99 -20.25
C HIS A 117 2.39 -4.96 -20.18
N ARG A 118 2.34 -5.81 -19.15
CA ARG A 118 1.26 -6.77 -18.88
C ARG A 118 1.12 -6.93 -17.37
N ALA A 119 -0.09 -6.76 -16.84
CA ALA A 119 -0.39 -7.04 -15.45
C ALA A 119 -1.19 -8.36 -15.33
N ALA A 120 -0.94 -9.11 -14.28
CA ALA A 120 -1.80 -10.17 -13.78
C ALA A 120 -2.21 -9.76 -12.38
N VAL A 121 -3.50 -9.51 -12.15
CA VAL A 121 -3.98 -8.97 -10.89
C VAL A 121 -4.81 -10.01 -10.18
N LEU A 122 -4.45 -10.27 -8.92
CA LEU A 122 -5.36 -10.87 -7.96
C LEU A 122 -6.16 -9.75 -7.30
N LEU A 123 -7.43 -9.68 -7.67
CA LEU A 123 -8.44 -8.93 -6.95
C LEU A 123 -8.94 -9.78 -5.78
N LYS A 124 -8.30 -9.58 -4.62
CA LYS A 124 -8.78 -9.97 -3.28
C LYS A 124 -8.98 -11.47 -3.02
N SER A 125 -8.08 -12.06 -2.23
CA SER A 125 -8.36 -13.31 -1.50
C SER A 125 -9.38 -13.08 -0.39
N ALA A 126 -10.03 -14.15 0.08
CA ALA A 126 -11.00 -14.11 1.18
C ALA A 126 -10.44 -13.51 2.49
N ASP A 127 -9.12 -13.52 2.66
CA ASP A 127 -8.42 -13.17 3.91
C ASP A 127 -7.77 -11.78 3.90
N GLY A 128 -8.29 -10.84 3.11
CA GLY A 128 -7.76 -9.46 3.09
C GLY A 128 -6.40 -9.31 2.40
N LEU A 129 -5.95 -10.34 1.66
CA LEU A 129 -4.76 -10.32 0.81
C LEU A 129 -5.10 -9.83 -0.60
N ASN A 130 -4.36 -8.82 -1.08
CA ASN A 130 -4.33 -8.36 -2.46
C ASN A 130 -2.93 -8.59 -3.04
N VAL A 131 -2.85 -9.13 -4.26
CA VAL A 131 -1.58 -9.36 -4.96
C VAL A 131 -1.68 -8.82 -6.38
N VAL A 132 -0.75 -7.96 -6.75
CA VAL A 132 -0.63 -7.49 -8.14
C VAL A 132 0.72 -7.95 -8.66
N SER A 133 0.74 -8.73 -9.73
CA SER A 133 1.98 -9.06 -10.45
C SER A 133 1.96 -8.35 -11.80
N ALA A 134 3.10 -7.81 -12.22
CA ALA A 134 3.20 -7.19 -13.53
C ALA A 134 4.58 -7.37 -14.14
N GLN A 135 4.64 -7.52 -15.45
CA GLN A 135 5.88 -7.66 -16.18
C GLN A 135 6.45 -6.28 -16.55
N LEU A 136 7.73 -6.08 -16.20
CA LEU A 136 8.53 -4.91 -16.52
C LEU A 136 9.16 -5.01 -17.92
N PRO A 137 9.67 -3.92 -18.51
CA PRO A 137 10.32 -3.94 -19.82
C PRO A 137 11.66 -4.68 -19.77
N SER A 138 12.26 -4.77 -18.57
CA SER A 138 13.44 -5.60 -18.30
C SER A 138 13.18 -7.11 -18.45
N GLY A 139 11.92 -7.54 -18.53
CA GLY A 139 11.52 -8.94 -18.61
C GLY A 139 11.27 -9.59 -17.24
N GLU A 140 11.60 -8.91 -16.14
CA GLU A 140 11.28 -9.35 -14.77
C GLU A 140 9.82 -9.04 -14.41
N SER A 141 9.31 -9.68 -13.36
CA SER A 141 8.04 -9.34 -12.74
C SER A 141 8.23 -8.49 -11.50
N ARG A 142 7.35 -7.50 -11.32
CA ARG A 142 7.16 -6.73 -10.09
C ARG A 142 5.90 -7.23 -9.40
N ILE A 143 6.00 -7.53 -8.11
CA ILE A 143 4.89 -8.05 -7.31
C ILE A 143 4.62 -7.08 -6.18
N TYR A 144 3.39 -6.63 -6.07
CA TYR A 144 2.88 -5.86 -4.95
C TYR A 144 1.96 -6.75 -4.14
N LEU A 145 2.15 -6.77 -2.85
CA LEU A 145 1.38 -7.56 -1.91
C LEU A 145 0.86 -6.63 -0.82
N SER A 146 -0.43 -6.64 -0.56
CA SER A 146 -1.04 -5.91 0.53
C SER A 146 -1.88 -6.88 1.37
N VAL A 147 -1.71 -6.86 2.68
CA VAL A 147 -2.47 -7.66 3.65
C VAL A 147 -3.09 -6.70 4.64
N SER A 148 -4.41 -6.80 4.85
CA SER A 148 -5.13 -5.93 5.76
C SER A 148 -5.85 -6.72 6.86
N GLY A 149 -5.61 -6.35 8.11
CA GLY A 149 -6.47 -6.71 9.24
C GLY A 149 -6.35 -8.16 9.75
N HIS A 150 -5.16 -8.76 9.66
CA HIS A 150 -4.92 -10.19 9.93
C HIS A 150 -4.49 -10.51 11.37
#